data_AF-A0A4U7DW49-F1
#
_entry.id   AF-A0A4U7DW49-F1
#
_cell.length_a   1.000
_cell.length_b   1.000
_cell.length_c   1.000
_cell.angle_alpha   90.00
_cell.angle_beta   90.00
_cell.angle_gamma   90.00
#
_symmetry.space_group_name_H-M   'P 1'
#
loop_
_entity.id
_entity.type
_entity.pdbx_description
1 polymer ?
#
loop_
_entity_poly.entity_id
_entity_poly.type
_entity_poly.pdbx_seq_one_letter_code
_entity_poly.pdbx_strand_id
1 'polypeptide(L)'
;MSADTALGGADPSRDEGAAGRDTPRKRLLRWVAVQAAVVAAAVHLLWAWPRLGSPPDARPYLFVAGSALAVAVAVATLRAGEYRRLYALGAGTLGTFLGGFLAWHGTGAAAALAAEPLAVVAVIVEVVGFAAYLALFRLAPPTSVVVERREADGAEGEPEADGGTP
;
A
#
# COMPACT_ATOMS: atom_id res chain seq x y z
N MET A 1 -39.71 -40.88 16.86
CA MET A 1 -38.28 -41.18 17.14
C MET A 1 -37.50 -40.79 15.90
N SER A 2 -36.65 -39.76 16.04
CA SER A 2 -35.44 -39.32 15.30
C SER A 2 -35.29 -39.57 13.79
N ALA A 3 -34.66 -38.71 12.99
CA ALA A 3 -34.20 -37.32 13.12
C ALA A 3 -33.80 -36.90 11.69
N ASP A 4 -34.31 -35.77 11.21
CA ASP A 4 -34.02 -35.23 9.89
C ASP A 4 -32.68 -34.51 9.89
N THR A 5 -31.78 -35.05 9.07
CA THR A 5 -30.98 -34.35 8.07
C THR A 5 -30.31 -33.01 8.45
N ALA A 6 -28.99 -33.09 8.55
CA ALA A 6 -28.03 -32.00 8.57
C ALA A 6 -28.30 -30.94 7.49
N LEU A 7 -28.60 -29.73 7.94
CA LEU A 7 -28.31 -28.50 7.20
C LEU A 7 -27.46 -27.64 8.11
N GLY A 8 -26.15 -27.84 8.01
CA GLY A 8 -25.17 -26.85 8.42
C GLY A 8 -25.45 -25.60 7.59
N GLY A 9 -26.21 -24.67 8.16
CA GLY A 9 -26.42 -23.36 7.61
C GLY A 9 -25.06 -22.70 7.48
N ALA A 10 -24.57 -22.55 6.25
CA ALA A 10 -23.57 -21.56 5.94
C ALA A 10 -24.14 -20.22 6.41
N ASP A 11 -23.61 -19.72 7.53
CA ASP A 11 -24.05 -18.49 8.16
C ASP A 11 -23.75 -17.30 7.21
N PRO A 12 -24.76 -16.72 6.52
CA PRO A 12 -24.52 -15.61 5.60
C PRO A 12 -24.03 -14.35 6.36
N SER A 13 -24.16 -14.33 7.69
CA SER A 13 -23.71 -13.25 8.56
C SER A 13 -22.18 -13.11 8.62
N ARG A 14 -21.44 -14.20 8.40
CA ARG A 14 -19.96 -14.17 8.47
C ARG A 14 -19.34 -13.49 7.27
N ASP A 15 -19.93 -13.64 6.09
CA ASP A 15 -19.47 -13.00 4.85
C ASP A 15 -19.89 -11.52 4.76
N GLU A 16 -21.08 -11.17 5.26
CA GLU A 16 -21.54 -9.77 5.31
C GLU A 16 -20.69 -8.91 6.29
N GLY A 17 -20.23 -9.50 7.40
CA GLY A 17 -19.37 -8.83 8.39
C GLY A 17 -17.90 -8.66 7.98
N ALA A 18 -17.43 -9.40 6.97
CA ALA A 18 -16.11 -9.25 6.37
C ALA A 18 -16.10 -8.15 5.29
N ALA A 19 -17.19 -8.02 4.51
CA ALA A 19 -17.36 -6.98 3.50
C ALA A 19 -17.68 -5.58 4.08
N GLY A 20 -18.29 -5.52 5.27
CA GLY A 20 -18.72 -4.27 5.91
C GLY A 20 -17.62 -3.45 6.62
N ARG A 21 -16.39 -3.99 6.78
CA ARG A 21 -15.34 -3.36 7.61
C ARG A 21 -14.44 -2.35 6.89
N ASP A 22 -14.48 -2.34 5.57
CA ASP A 22 -13.83 -1.35 4.73
C ASP A 22 -14.76 -0.12 4.63
N THR A 23 -14.85 0.69 5.70
CA THR A 23 -15.66 1.93 5.67
C THR A 23 -15.40 2.69 4.37
N PRO A 24 -16.41 3.22 3.65
CA PRO A 24 -16.24 3.78 2.31
C PRO A 24 -15.09 4.81 2.21
N ARG A 25 -14.85 5.52 3.32
CA ARG A 25 -13.71 6.41 3.52
C ARG A 25 -12.34 5.71 3.44
N LYS A 26 -12.16 4.56 4.09
CA LYS A 26 -10.92 3.77 4.01
C LYS A 26 -10.68 3.26 2.59
N ARG A 27 -11.72 2.78 1.89
CA ARG A 27 -11.60 2.38 0.48
C ARG A 27 -11.16 3.55 -0.41
N LEU A 28 -11.78 4.71 -0.23
CA LEU A 28 -11.39 5.93 -0.94
C LEU A 28 -9.94 6.30 -0.66
N LEU A 29 -9.52 6.30 0.61
CA LEU A 29 -8.12 6.59 0.99
C LEU A 29 -7.13 5.60 0.37
N ARG A 30 -7.46 4.30 0.33
CA ARG A 30 -6.64 3.28 -0.35
C ARG A 30 -6.48 3.59 -1.84
N TRP A 31 -7.58 3.94 -2.51
CA TRP A 31 -7.52 4.33 -3.91
C TRP A 31 -6.67 5.58 -4.14
N VAL A 32 -6.85 6.62 -3.32
CA VAL A 32 -6.06 7.85 -3.39
C VAL A 32 -4.57 7.55 -3.18
N ALA A 33 -4.22 6.76 -2.16
CA ALA A 33 -2.83 6.39 -1.87
C ALA A 33 -2.19 5.62 -3.04
N VAL A 34 -2.94 4.66 -3.62
CA VAL A 34 -2.48 3.87 -4.78
C VAL A 34 -2.28 4.75 -6.01
N GLN A 35 -3.25 5.59 -6.34
CA GLN A 35 -3.14 6.49 -7.50
C GLN A 35 -1.98 7.47 -7.34
N ALA A 36 -1.83 8.06 -6.16
CA ALA A 36 -0.71 8.94 -5.85
C ALA A 36 0.64 8.24 -6.01
N ALA A 37 0.78 7.00 -5.50
CA ALA A 37 2.01 6.23 -5.63
C ALA A 37 2.34 5.86 -7.09
N VAL A 38 1.32 5.49 -7.88
CA VAL A 38 1.50 5.18 -9.31
C VAL A 38 1.88 6.43 -10.10
N VAL A 39 1.23 7.57 -9.86
CA VAL A 39 1.57 8.83 -10.53
C VAL A 39 2.97 9.31 -10.12
N ALA A 40 3.31 9.23 -8.84
CA ALA A 40 4.66 9.55 -8.36
C ALA A 40 5.72 8.68 -9.07
N ALA A 41 5.51 7.37 -9.15
CA ALA A 41 6.41 6.47 -9.88
C ALA A 41 6.53 6.86 -11.36
N ALA A 42 5.41 7.14 -12.04
CA ALA A 42 5.41 7.54 -13.44
C ALA A 42 6.22 8.82 -13.67
N VAL A 43 6.03 9.85 -12.84
CA VAL A 43 6.76 11.12 -12.93
C VAL A 43 8.27 10.91 -12.76
N HIS A 44 8.68 10.11 -11.78
CA HIS A 44 10.09 9.80 -11.56
C HIS A 44 10.71 8.99 -12.69
N LEU A 45 9.97 8.04 -13.28
CA LEU A 45 10.42 7.30 -14.45
C LEU A 45 10.55 8.21 -15.67
N LEU A 46 9.59 9.12 -15.91
CA LEU A 46 9.67 10.11 -16.99
C LEU A 46 10.89 11.02 -16.82
N TRP A 47 11.21 11.41 -15.58
CA TRP A 47 12.41 12.19 -15.29
C TRP A 47 13.69 11.37 -15.46
N ALA A 48 13.72 10.12 -14.99
CA ALA A 48 14.92 9.29 -14.97
C ALA A 48 15.29 8.73 -16.35
N TRP A 49 14.29 8.32 -17.14
CA TRP A 49 14.46 7.65 -18.42
C TRP A 49 15.48 8.32 -19.37
N PRO A 50 15.37 9.62 -19.70
CA PRO A 50 16.30 10.28 -20.61
C PRO A 50 17.71 10.46 -20.03
N ARG A 51 17.91 10.18 -18.74
CA ARG A 51 19.18 10.38 -18.02
C ARG A 51 19.90 9.07 -17.72
N LEU A 52 19.32 7.93 -18.09
CA LEU A 52 19.96 6.61 -17.96
C LEU A 52 21.21 6.55 -18.85
N GLY A 53 22.27 5.90 -18.37
CA GLY A 53 23.50 5.71 -19.15
C GLY A 53 24.40 6.95 -19.24
N SER A 54 24.23 7.93 -18.35
CA SER A 54 25.14 9.07 -18.19
C SER A 54 26.02 8.90 -16.93
N PRO A 55 27.24 8.34 -17.02
CA PRO A 55 28.18 8.30 -15.90
C PRO A 55 28.72 9.72 -15.64
N PRO A 56 28.75 10.22 -14.38
CA PRO A 56 28.64 9.50 -13.11
C PRO A 56 27.30 9.69 -12.35
N ASP A 57 26.20 10.05 -13.01
CA ASP A 57 24.96 10.39 -12.29
C ASP A 57 24.20 9.14 -11.81
N ALA A 58 24.26 8.86 -10.51
CA ALA A 58 23.55 7.73 -9.90
C ALA A 58 22.04 7.99 -9.71
N ARG A 59 21.57 9.25 -9.81
CA ARG A 59 20.18 9.64 -9.47
C ARG A 59 19.12 8.90 -10.29
N PRO A 60 19.25 8.78 -11.62
CA PRO A 60 18.25 8.08 -12.43
C PRO A 60 18.02 6.64 -11.98
N TYR A 61 19.08 5.94 -11.56
CA TYR A 61 19.00 4.56 -11.07
C TYR A 61 18.25 4.46 -9.73
N LEU A 62 18.48 5.39 -8.81
CA LEU A 62 17.74 5.47 -7.55
C LEU A 62 16.25 5.77 -7.78
N PHE A 63 15.93 6.67 -8.72
CA PHE A 63 14.55 6.96 -9.06
C PHE A 63 13.83 5.79 -9.73
N VAL A 64 14.52 5.02 -10.57
CA VAL A 64 13.97 3.77 -11.12
C VAL A 64 13.68 2.77 -10.01
N ALA A 65 14.65 2.53 -9.11
CA ALA A 65 14.48 1.60 -7.98
C ALA A 65 13.35 2.05 -7.03
N GLY A 66 13.31 3.33 -6.67
CA GLY A 66 12.25 3.91 -5.85
C GLY A 66 10.88 3.82 -6.52
N SER A 67 10.81 4.04 -7.83
CA SER A 67 9.55 3.94 -8.60
C SER A 67 9.05 2.50 -8.64
N ALA A 68 9.93 1.52 -8.83
CA ALA A 68 9.59 0.11 -8.75
C ALA A 68 9.05 -0.26 -7.35
N LEU A 69 9.69 0.23 -6.28
CA LEU A 69 9.20 0.05 -4.91
C LEU A 69 7.82 0.69 -4.70
N ALA A 70 7.61 1.92 -5.18
CA ALA A 70 6.32 2.61 -5.07
C ALA A 70 5.19 1.83 -5.77
N VAL A 71 5.45 1.30 -6.97
CA VAL A 71 4.50 0.43 -7.68
C VAL A 71 4.25 -0.87 -6.92
N ALA A 72 5.29 -1.52 -6.39
CA ALA A 72 5.13 -2.74 -5.60
C ALA A 72 4.27 -2.50 -4.35
N VAL A 73 4.47 -1.38 -3.64
CA VAL A 73 3.66 -0.98 -2.49
C VAL A 73 2.21 -0.68 -2.90
N ALA A 74 2.00 -0.01 -4.04
CA ALA A 74 0.67 0.25 -4.58
C ALA A 74 -0.09 -1.05 -4.88
N VAL A 75 0.56 -2.00 -5.56
CA VAL A 75 0.00 -3.34 -5.85
C VAL A 75 -0.30 -4.09 -4.56
N ALA A 76 0.63 -4.10 -3.60
CA ALA A 76 0.39 -4.72 -2.30
C ALA A 76 -0.77 -4.06 -1.55
N THR A 77 -0.94 -2.74 -1.68
CA THR A 77 -2.05 -1.98 -1.05
C THR A 77 -3.41 -2.38 -1.63
N LEU A 78 -3.48 -2.80 -2.89
CA LEU A 78 -4.70 -3.34 -3.50
C LEU A 78 -4.96 -4.80 -3.13
N ARG A 79 -3.91 -5.62 -3.04
CA ARG A 79 -4.02 -7.07 -2.84
C ARG A 79 -4.12 -7.51 -1.38
N ALA A 80 -3.49 -6.78 -0.48
CA ALA A 80 -3.45 -7.16 0.93
C ALA A 80 -4.71 -6.67 1.68
N GLY A 81 -5.04 -7.34 2.79
CA GLY A 81 -5.97 -6.80 3.78
C GLY A 81 -5.42 -5.54 4.48
N GLU A 82 -6.05 -5.11 5.57
CA GLU A 82 -5.55 -3.98 6.36
C GLU A 82 -4.22 -4.32 7.05
N TYR A 83 -3.08 -3.87 6.51
CA TYR A 83 -1.77 -4.06 7.11
C TYR A 83 -1.11 -2.72 7.42
N ARG A 84 -1.05 -2.38 8.71
CA ARG A 84 -0.48 -1.11 9.18
C ARG A 84 0.99 -0.90 8.75
N ARG A 85 1.81 -1.96 8.73
CA ARG A 85 3.21 -1.89 8.26
C ARG A 85 3.31 -1.54 6.77
N LEU A 86 2.37 -2.02 5.96
CA LEU A 86 2.33 -1.69 4.53
C LEU A 86 2.03 -0.20 4.32
N TYR A 87 1.13 0.38 5.11
CA TYR A 87 0.84 1.82 5.04
C TYR A 87 2.02 2.67 5.52
N ALA A 88 2.73 2.24 6.55
CA ALA A 88 3.97 2.88 6.97
C ALA A 88 5.05 2.82 5.87
N LEU A 89 5.17 1.68 5.18
CA LEU A 89 6.07 1.54 4.04
C LEU A 89 5.70 2.50 2.91
N GLY A 90 4.42 2.61 2.55
CA GLY A 90 3.94 3.57 1.54
C GLY A 90 4.23 5.02 1.90
N ALA A 91 3.97 5.42 3.15
CA ALA A 91 4.33 6.75 3.65
C ALA A 91 5.85 6.96 3.62
N GLY A 92 6.64 5.96 4.03
CA GLY A 92 8.10 6.02 4.00
C GLY A 92 8.66 6.17 2.58
N THR A 93 8.13 5.44 1.62
CA THR A 93 8.54 5.53 0.21
C THR A 93 8.30 6.93 -0.36
N LEU A 94 7.09 7.47 -0.20
CA LEU A 94 6.77 8.82 -0.71
C LEU A 94 7.50 9.92 0.08
N GLY A 95 7.64 9.73 1.39
CA GLY A 95 8.43 10.63 2.24
C GLY A 95 9.91 10.66 1.86
N THR A 96 10.46 9.55 1.35
CA THR A 96 11.85 9.49 0.86
C THR A 96 12.03 10.30 -0.42
N PHE A 97 11.05 10.30 -1.34
CA PHE A 97 11.12 11.18 -2.51
C PHE A 97 11.07 12.67 -2.11
N LEU A 98 10.11 13.05 -1.26
CA LEU A 98 9.99 14.42 -0.75
C LEU A 98 11.26 14.86 0.01
N GLY A 99 11.71 14.03 0.94
CA GLY A 99 12.92 14.29 1.72
C GLY A 99 14.16 14.35 0.85
N GLY A 100 14.25 13.49 -0.16
CA GLY A 100 15.31 13.49 -1.17
C GLY A 100 15.31 14.78 -1.98
N PHE A 101 14.15 15.26 -2.44
CA PHE A 101 14.02 16.53 -3.15
C PHE A 101 14.52 17.71 -2.32
N LEU A 102 14.11 17.80 -1.04
CA LEU A 102 14.53 18.87 -0.14
C LEU A 102 16.02 18.77 0.22
N ALA A 103 16.52 17.57 0.51
CA ALA A 103 17.93 17.34 0.81
C ALA A 103 18.81 17.68 -0.40
N TRP A 104 18.32 17.41 -1.61
CA TRP A 104 19.04 17.67 -2.85
C TRP A 104 19.07 19.16 -3.22
N HIS A 105 17.92 19.84 -3.17
CA HIS A 105 17.83 21.24 -3.61
C HIS A 105 18.10 22.25 -2.50
N GLY A 106 17.97 21.86 -1.23
CA GLY A 106 18.17 22.74 -0.07
C GLY A 106 17.37 24.04 -0.20
N THR A 107 18.05 25.18 -0.04
CA THR A 107 17.45 26.52 -0.17
C THR A 107 17.01 26.84 -1.60
N GLY A 108 17.47 26.08 -2.60
CA GLY A 108 17.09 26.23 -4.01
C GLY A 108 15.80 25.52 -4.41
N ALA A 109 15.10 24.85 -3.49
CA ALA A 109 13.90 24.07 -3.79
C ALA A 109 12.80 24.87 -4.51
N ALA A 110 12.55 26.12 -4.09
CA ALA A 110 11.55 26.98 -4.72
C ALA A 110 11.90 27.31 -6.18
N ALA A 111 13.17 27.59 -6.46
CA ALA A 111 13.64 27.86 -7.82
C ALA A 111 13.56 26.60 -8.71
N ALA A 112 13.85 25.42 -8.14
CA ALA A 112 13.73 24.15 -8.85
C ALA A 112 12.26 23.87 -9.25
N LEU A 113 11.31 24.12 -8.34
CA LEU A 113 9.87 23.98 -8.64
C LEU A 113 9.41 24.96 -9.72
N ALA A 114 9.92 26.19 -9.71
CA ALA A 114 9.58 27.17 -10.73
C ALA A 114 10.13 26.81 -12.12
N ALA A 115 11.27 26.11 -12.18
CA ALA A 115 11.94 25.74 -13.41
C ALA A 115 11.46 24.40 -14.00
N GLU A 116 10.89 23.51 -13.17
CA GLU A 116 10.58 22.13 -13.56
C GLU A 116 9.12 21.77 -13.23
N PRO A 117 8.20 21.81 -14.22
CA PRO A 117 6.80 21.45 -14.03
C PRO A 117 6.60 20.03 -13.48
N LEU A 118 7.45 19.07 -13.86
CA LEU A 118 7.34 17.70 -13.33
C LEU A 118 7.63 17.63 -11.83
N ALA A 119 8.50 18.49 -11.30
CA ALA A 119 8.80 18.55 -9.88
C ALA A 119 7.60 19.06 -9.08
N VAL A 120 6.84 20.02 -9.62
CA VAL A 120 5.58 20.48 -9.02
C VAL A 120 4.57 19.35 -8.94
N VAL A 121 4.39 18.60 -10.03
CA VAL A 121 3.48 17.44 -10.05
C VAL A 121 3.94 16.40 -9.02
N ALA A 122 5.22 16.04 -9.01
CA ALA A 122 5.80 15.09 -8.06
C ALA A 122 5.49 15.46 -6.61
N VAL A 123 5.83 16.69 -6.19
CA VAL A 123 5.60 17.15 -4.81
C VAL A 123 4.12 17.10 -4.43
N ILE A 124 3.22 17.54 -5.32
CA ILE A 124 1.78 17.52 -5.04
C ILE A 124 1.30 16.08 -4.80
N VAL A 125 1.61 15.17 -5.73
CA VAL A 125 1.12 13.78 -5.62
C VAL A 125 1.75 13.04 -4.45
N GLU A 126 3.02 13.31 -4.15
CA GLU A 126 3.71 12.73 -3.01
C GLU A 126 3.14 13.20 -1.69
N VAL A 127 2.86 14.51 -1.52
CA VAL A 127 2.23 15.03 -0.31
C VAL A 127 0.85 14.40 -0.11
N VAL A 128 0.04 14.32 -1.17
CA VAL A 128 -1.28 13.70 -1.13
C VAL A 128 -1.19 12.22 -0.76
N GLY A 129 -0.31 11.46 -1.43
CA GLY A 129 -0.12 10.04 -1.15
C GLY A 129 0.46 9.77 0.23
N PHE A 130 1.43 10.58 0.66
CA PHE A 130 2.03 10.51 2.00
C PHE A 130 0.96 10.70 3.07
N ALA A 131 0.14 11.75 2.94
CA ALA A 131 -0.95 12.02 3.87
C ALA A 131 -2.00 10.89 3.87
N ALA A 132 -2.33 10.33 2.69
CA ALA A 132 -3.27 9.22 2.59
C ALA A 132 -2.75 7.94 3.26
N TYR A 133 -1.49 7.58 3.03
CA TYR A 133 -0.86 6.44 3.70
C TYR A 133 -0.73 6.66 5.21
N LEU A 134 -0.43 7.87 5.66
CA LEU A 134 -0.37 8.19 7.09
C LEU A 134 -1.75 8.11 7.75
N ALA A 135 -2.80 8.57 7.06
CA ALA A 135 -4.18 8.42 7.52
C ALA A 135 -4.57 6.95 7.63
N LEU A 136 -4.25 6.13 6.64
CA LEU A 136 -4.48 4.67 6.69
C LEU A 136 -3.68 4.02 7.83
N PHE A 137 -2.43 4.39 8.03
CA PHE A 137 -1.60 3.90 9.14
C PHE A 137 -2.20 4.21 10.52
N ARG A 138 -2.85 5.38 10.66
CA ARG A 138 -3.54 5.80 11.90
C ARG A 138 -4.86 5.07 12.12
N LEU A 139 -5.55 4.70 11.04
CA LEU A 139 -6.85 4.01 11.07
C LEU A 139 -6.74 2.49 11.12
N ALA A 140 -5.59 1.93 10.77
CA ALA A 140 -5.37 0.49 10.74
C ALA A 140 -5.13 -0.08 12.15
N PRO A 141 -5.74 -1.24 12.49
CA PRO A 141 -5.41 -1.97 13.72
C PRO A 141 -3.92 -2.34 13.80
N PRO A 142 -3.36 -2.56 15.01
CA PRO A 142 -2.02 -3.11 15.16
C PRO A 142 -1.86 -4.43 14.38
N THR A 143 -0.72 -4.63 13.71
CA THR A 143 -0.53 -5.78 12.81
C THR A 143 -0.61 -7.14 13.50
N SER A 144 -0.34 -7.23 14.80
CA SER A 144 -0.48 -8.47 15.58
C SER A 144 -1.90 -9.02 15.52
N VAL A 145 -2.91 -8.14 15.67
CA VAL A 145 -4.33 -8.49 15.67
C VAL A 145 -4.80 -9.02 14.30
N VAL A 146 -4.19 -8.53 13.22
CA VAL A 146 -4.54 -8.95 11.85
C VAL A 146 -3.93 -10.31 11.51
N VAL A 147 -2.70 -10.58 11.97
CA VAL A 147 -2.04 -11.88 11.81
C VAL A 147 -2.77 -12.94 12.62
N GLU A 148 -3.10 -12.66 13.88
CA GLU A 148 -3.80 -13.58 14.76
C GLU A 148 -5.19 -13.97 14.21
N ARG A 149 -5.94 -13.01 13.66
CA ARG A 149 -7.21 -13.30 12.97
C ARG A 149 -7.01 -14.21 11.76
N ARG A 150 -5.97 -13.97 10.95
CA ARG A 150 -5.68 -14.79 9.76
C ARG A 150 -5.25 -16.22 10.13
N GLU A 151 -4.54 -16.39 11.23
CA GLU A 151 -4.17 -17.71 11.77
C GLU A 151 -5.40 -18.45 12.30
N ALA A 152 -6.29 -17.76 13.04
CA ALA A 152 -7.55 -18.33 13.50
C ALA A 152 -8.47 -18.75 12.33
N ASP A 153 -8.66 -17.88 11.34
CA ASP A 153 -9.48 -18.16 10.14
C ASP A 153 -8.88 -19.32 9.30
N GLY A 154 -7.57 -19.53 9.36
CA GLY A 154 -6.89 -20.64 8.68
C GLY A 154 -6.98 -21.97 9.42
N ALA A 155 -6.97 -21.95 10.76
CA ALA A 155 -7.07 -23.14 11.60
C ALA A 155 -8.49 -23.72 11.64
N GLU A 156 -9.54 -22.89 11.51
CA GLU A 156 -10.93 -23.36 11.41
C GLU A 156 -11.24 -24.06 10.07
N GLY A 157 -10.33 -24.01 9.09
CA GLY A 157 -10.48 -24.61 7.76
C GLY A 157 -9.79 -25.95 7.55
N GLU A 158 -9.04 -26.49 8.53
CA GLU A 158 -8.49 -27.84 8.46
C GLU A 158 -9.51 -28.86 9.02
N PRO A 159 -10.18 -29.67 8.19
CA PRO A 159 -10.94 -30.80 8.69
C PRO A 159 -9.97 -31.79 9.34
N GLU A 160 -10.16 -32.00 10.63
CA GLU A 160 -9.50 -33.03 11.44
C GLU A 160 -9.66 -34.37 10.70
N ALA A 161 -8.56 -34.84 10.10
CA ALA A 161 -8.53 -36.12 9.39
C ALA A 161 -8.73 -37.23 10.44
N ASP A 162 -9.98 -37.67 10.58
CA ASP A 162 -10.39 -38.79 11.42
C ASP A 162 -9.57 -40.03 11.07
N GLY A 163 -8.63 -40.35 11.95
CA GLY A 163 -7.79 -41.53 11.90
C GLY A 163 -8.61 -42.78 12.23
N GLY A 164 -9.39 -43.26 11.27
CA GLY A 164 -10.08 -44.53 11.36
C GLY A 164 -9.17 -45.70 10.97
N THR A 165 -8.54 -46.35 11.95
CA THR A 165 -7.98 -47.72 11.80
C THR A 165 -8.81 -48.69 12.64
N PRO A 166 -9.34 -49.76 12.04
CA PRO A 166 -9.42 -51.06 12.71
C PRO A 166 -8.36 -52.04 12.19
#